data_AF-A0AAE3QGI2-F1
#
_entry.id   AF-A0AAE3QGI2-F1
#
_cell.length_a   1.000
_cell.length_b   1.000
_cell.length_c   1.000
_cell.angle_alpha   90.00
_cell.angle_beta   90.00
_cell.angle_gamma   90.00
#
_symmetry.space_group_name_H-M   'P 1'
#
loop_
_entity.id
_entity.type
_entity.pdbx_description
1 polymer ?
#
loop_
_entity_poly.entity_id
_entity_poly.type
_entity_poly.pdbx_seq_one_letter_code
_entity_poly.pdbx_strand_id
1 'polypeptide(L)'
;MTILAAIIRQLGLAGCITLGLLAFYEGIPGAAAIPWLSGIPVIGELTTGRVHSYATGQVRLATAELVSIAERDALVAQLALERKRAMAAAQSFDELTNRLEAQNAANDTLSKKLEDAIAADRGDDGCTWSAGDLEWLQQH
;
A
#
# COMPACT_ATOMS: atom_id res chain seq x y z
N MET A 1 -20.96 10.37 60.86
CA MET A 1 -19.81 9.96 61.71
C MET A 1 -20.13 8.81 62.68
N THR A 2 -21.11 7.95 62.39
CA THR A 2 -21.49 6.81 63.27
C THR A 2 -21.36 5.46 62.55
N ILE A 3 -21.61 5.44 61.24
CA ILE A 3 -21.51 4.24 60.39
C ILE A 3 -20.06 3.76 60.24
N LEU A 4 -19.10 4.67 60.01
CA LEU A 4 -17.68 4.32 59.92
C LEU A 4 -17.16 3.71 61.23
N ALA A 5 -17.54 4.26 62.37
CA ALA A 5 -17.12 3.77 63.67
C ALA A 5 -17.70 2.38 63.98
N ALA A 6 -18.95 2.10 63.55
CA ALA A 6 -19.57 0.79 63.67
C ALA A 6 -18.89 -0.26 62.79
N ILE A 7 -18.56 0.09 61.53
CA ILE A 7 -17.85 -0.81 60.61
C ILE A 7 -16.46 -1.15 61.13
N ILE A 8 -15.69 -0.16 61.60
CA ILE A 8 -14.34 -0.37 62.16
C ILE A 8 -14.38 -1.29 63.39
N ARG A 9 -15.43 -1.16 64.22
CA ARG A 9 -15.61 -1.99 65.42
C ARG A 9 -16.07 -3.42 65.11
N GLN A 10 -16.80 -3.63 64.01
CA GLN A 10 -17.33 -4.94 63.61
C GLN A 10 -16.32 -5.76 62.79
N LEU A 11 -15.55 -5.09 61.92
CA LEU A 11 -14.61 -5.72 60.97
C LEU A 11 -13.17 -5.77 61.48
N GLY A 12 -12.85 -4.93 62.48
CA GLY A 12 -11.48 -4.72 62.95
C GLY A 12 -10.62 -3.93 61.97
N LEU A 13 -9.51 -3.38 62.46
CA LEU A 13 -8.56 -2.59 61.64
C LEU A 13 -8.04 -3.38 60.43
N ALA A 14 -7.77 -4.68 60.63
CA ALA A 14 -7.30 -5.57 59.58
C ALA A 14 -8.31 -5.72 58.43
N GLY A 15 -9.61 -5.82 58.73
CA GLY A 15 -10.68 -5.90 57.73
C GLY A 15 -10.83 -4.61 56.91
N CYS A 16 -10.65 -3.45 57.54
CA CYS A 16 -10.66 -2.19 56.82
C CYS A 16 -9.45 -2.04 55.89
N ILE A 17 -8.27 -2.52 56.31
CA ILE A 17 -7.05 -2.50 55.48
C ILE A 17 -7.22 -3.43 54.27
N THR A 18 -7.75 -4.64 54.45
CA THR A 18 -7.94 -5.59 53.34
C THR A 18 -9.00 -5.09 52.36
N LEU A 19 -10.11 -4.51 52.82
CA LEU A 19 -11.10 -3.87 51.94
C LEU A 19 -10.53 -2.67 51.18
N GLY A 20 -9.69 -1.86 51.83
CA GLY A 20 -9.00 -0.75 51.18
C GLY A 20 -8.03 -1.23 50.09
N LEU A 21 -7.28 -2.30 50.37
CA LEU A 21 -6.39 -2.93 49.40
C LEU A 21 -7.16 -3.54 48.21
N LEU A 22 -8.28 -4.21 48.48
CA LEU A 22 -9.15 -4.78 47.46
C LEU A 22 -9.71 -3.67 46.54
N ALA A 23 -10.27 -2.62 47.13
CA ALA A 23 -10.79 -1.46 46.40
C ALA A 23 -9.69 -0.73 45.61
N PHE A 24 -8.44 -0.74 46.09
CA PHE A 24 -7.31 -0.14 45.39
C PHE A 24 -6.82 -0.97 44.19
N TYR A 25 -6.81 -2.30 44.29
CA TYR A 25 -6.32 -3.19 43.23
C TYR A 25 -7.37 -3.52 42.19
N GLU A 26 -8.58 -3.92 42.61
CA GLU A 26 -9.69 -4.31 41.73
C GLU A 26 -10.61 -3.15 41.37
N GLY A 27 -10.58 -2.06 42.14
CA GLY A 27 -11.54 -0.97 42.01
C GLY A 27 -12.79 -1.22 42.87
N ILE A 28 -13.64 -0.19 42.98
CA ILE A 28 -14.92 -0.32 43.69
C ILE A 28 -15.96 -0.95 42.74
N PRO A 29 -16.50 -2.16 43.05
CA PRO A 29 -17.45 -2.83 42.17
C PRO A 29 -18.70 -1.96 41.96
N GLY A 30 -19.03 -1.71 40.70
CA GLY A 30 -20.16 -0.86 40.28
C GLY A 30 -19.84 0.64 40.14
N ALA A 31 -18.79 1.15 40.77
CA ALA A 31 -18.39 2.56 40.61
C ALA A 31 -17.75 2.85 39.24
N ALA A 32 -17.14 1.83 38.61
CA ALA A 32 -16.60 1.90 37.25
C ALA A 32 -17.68 2.14 36.16
N ALA A 33 -18.96 1.85 36.45
CA ALA A 33 -20.08 2.05 35.52
C ALA A 33 -20.56 3.51 35.45
N ILE A 34 -20.02 4.39 36.29
CA ILE A 34 -20.45 5.79 36.41
C ILE A 34 -19.49 6.68 35.58
N PRO A 35 -19.92 7.23 34.43
CA PRO A 35 -19.03 7.88 33.47
C PRO A 35 -18.30 9.13 33.98
N TRP A 36 -18.86 9.81 34.99
CA TRP A 36 -18.28 11.04 35.53
C TRP A 36 -17.23 10.78 36.62
N LEU A 37 -17.22 9.59 37.24
CA LEU A 37 -16.24 9.23 38.26
C LEU A 37 -14.89 8.81 37.65
N SER A 38 -14.91 8.23 36.45
CA SER A 38 -13.72 7.81 35.69
C SER A 38 -12.96 8.98 35.05
N GLY A 39 -13.57 10.16 34.92
CA GLY A 39 -12.92 11.36 34.37
C GLY A 39 -12.01 12.13 35.32
N ILE A 40 -12.01 11.80 36.63
CA ILE A 40 -11.19 12.46 37.64
C ILE A 40 -9.92 11.62 37.85
N PRO A 41 -8.69 12.14 37.64
CA PRO A 41 -7.47 11.34 37.60
C PRO A 41 -7.26 10.41 38.81
N VAL A 42 -7.51 10.91 40.04
CA VAL A 42 -7.27 10.17 41.28
C VAL A 42 -8.43 9.24 41.64
N ILE A 43 -9.67 9.67 41.38
CA ILE A 43 -10.88 8.92 41.74
C ILE A 43 -11.18 7.84 40.69
N GLY A 44 -10.91 8.13 39.42
CA GLY A 44 -11.07 7.23 38.29
C GLY A 44 -10.14 6.02 38.35
N GLU A 45 -8.90 6.20 38.81
CA GLU A 45 -7.99 5.06 39.02
C GLU A 45 -8.44 4.15 40.17
N LEU A 46 -9.01 4.73 41.23
CA LEU A 46 -9.56 4.00 42.37
C LEU A 46 -10.90 3.31 42.05
N THR A 47 -11.69 3.84 41.12
CA THR A 47 -12.97 3.21 40.71
C THR A 47 -12.78 2.13 39.65
N THR A 48 -11.81 2.30 38.74
CA THR A 48 -11.55 1.36 37.65
C THR A 48 -10.58 0.24 38.04
N GLY A 49 -9.75 0.47 39.07
CA GLY A 49 -8.73 -0.47 39.52
C GLY A 49 -7.46 -0.42 38.66
N ARG A 50 -6.28 -0.53 39.30
CA ARG A 50 -4.99 -0.48 38.59
C ARG A 50 -4.80 -1.64 37.62
N VAL A 51 -5.37 -2.81 37.90
CA VAL A 51 -5.22 -3.99 37.03
C VAL A 51 -5.84 -3.74 35.65
N HIS A 52 -7.01 -3.09 35.60
CA HIS A 52 -7.67 -2.76 34.34
C HIS A 52 -6.90 -1.69 33.55
N SER A 53 -6.38 -0.65 34.20
CA SER A 53 -5.60 0.38 33.50
C SER A 53 -4.28 -0.17 32.94
N TYR A 54 -3.60 -1.07 33.66
CA TYR A 54 -2.43 -1.77 33.14
C TYR A 54 -2.77 -2.70 31.97
N ALA A 55 -3.86 -3.48 32.06
CA ALA A 55 -4.30 -4.35 30.99
C ALA A 55 -4.64 -3.56 29.71
N THR A 56 -5.37 -2.45 29.82
CA THR A 56 -5.67 -1.57 28.69
C THR A 56 -4.40 -0.96 28.08
N GLY A 57 -3.44 -0.56 28.92
CA GLY A 57 -2.15 -0.06 28.45
C GLY A 57 -1.35 -1.10 27.65
N GLN A 58 -1.30 -2.35 28.13
CA GLN A 58 -0.62 -3.45 27.44
C GLN A 58 -1.30 -3.80 26.12
N VAL A 59 -2.64 -3.88 26.09
CA VAL A 59 -3.39 -4.11 24.85
C VAL A 59 -3.10 -3.02 23.83
N ARG A 60 -3.04 -1.74 24.26
CA ARG A 60 -2.73 -0.63 23.37
C ARG A 60 -1.32 -0.74 22.78
N LEU A 61 -0.33 -1.09 23.59
CA LEU A 61 1.05 -1.29 23.14
C LEU A 61 1.17 -2.46 22.16
N ALA A 62 0.60 -3.61 22.49
CA ALA A 62 0.61 -4.78 21.62
C ALA A 62 -0.12 -4.51 20.30
N THR A 63 -1.24 -3.78 20.33
CA THR A 63 -1.97 -3.38 19.13
C THR A 63 -1.12 -2.45 18.26
N ALA A 64 -0.44 -1.46 18.85
CA ALA A 64 0.44 -0.56 18.11
C ALA A 64 1.60 -1.32 17.43
N GLU A 65 2.18 -2.30 18.12
CA GLU A 65 3.24 -3.15 17.55
C GLU A 65 2.71 -3.96 16.37
N LEU A 66 1.57 -4.64 16.51
CA LEU A 66 0.96 -5.41 15.43
C LEU A 66 0.62 -4.55 14.20
N VAL A 67 0.08 -3.35 14.42
CA VAL A 67 -0.19 -2.39 13.33
C VAL A 67 1.10 -2.01 12.62
N SER A 68 2.17 -1.71 13.37
CA SER A 68 3.46 -1.34 12.77
C SER A 68 4.07 -2.47 11.92
N ILE A 69 3.93 -3.73 12.36
CA ILE A 69 4.40 -4.90 11.62
C ILE A 69 3.57 -5.06 10.34
N ALA A 70 2.25 -4.96 10.45
CA ALA A 70 1.35 -5.08 9.30
C ALA A 70 1.60 -3.98 8.25
N GLU A 71 1.81 -2.73 8.67
CA GLU A 71 2.16 -1.62 7.77
C GLU A 71 3.49 -1.87 7.06
N ARG A 72 4.50 -2.34 7.80
CA ARG A 72 5.80 -2.71 7.22
C ARG A 72 5.67 -3.81 6.18
N ASP A 73 4.95 -4.88 6.49
CA ASP A 73 4.77 -6.01 5.58
C ASP A 73 3.98 -5.62 4.32
N ALA A 74 2.98 -4.75 4.47
CA ALA A 74 2.24 -4.19 3.33
C ALA A 74 3.16 -3.39 2.40
N LEU A 75 4.03 -2.54 2.96
CA LEU A 75 5.00 -1.77 2.16
C LEU A 75 6.01 -2.67 1.45
N VAL A 76 6.52 -3.70 2.13
CA VAL A 76 7.43 -4.67 1.53
C VAL A 76 6.75 -5.43 0.38
N ALA A 77 5.49 -5.81 0.54
CA ALA A 77 4.71 -6.47 -0.50
C ALA A 77 4.48 -5.56 -1.72
N GLN A 78 4.14 -4.28 -1.48
CA GLN A 78 3.98 -3.30 -2.56
C GLN A 78 5.28 -3.09 -3.34
N LEU A 79 6.40 -2.89 -2.63
CA LEU A 79 7.72 -2.74 -3.25
C LEU A 79 8.10 -3.98 -4.09
N ALA A 80 7.79 -5.18 -3.60
CA ALA A 80 8.04 -6.41 -4.33
C ALA A 80 7.22 -6.51 -5.63
N LEU A 81 5.95 -6.08 -5.60
CA LEU A 81 5.09 -6.02 -6.79
C LEU A 81 5.60 -4.98 -7.80
N GLU A 82 5.99 -3.80 -7.34
CA GLU A 82 6.55 -2.76 -8.20
C GLU A 82 7.84 -3.21 -8.87
N ARG A 83 8.75 -3.86 -8.12
CA ARG A 83 9.98 -4.43 -8.70
C ARG A 83 9.67 -5.46 -9.78
N LYS A 84 8.71 -6.35 -9.55
CA LYS A 84 8.28 -7.33 -10.57
C LYS A 84 7.74 -6.65 -11.82
N ARG A 85 6.92 -5.60 -11.66
CA ARG A 85 6.38 -4.82 -12.80
C ARG A 85 7.49 -4.09 -13.55
N ALA A 86 8.44 -3.48 -12.84
CA ALA A 86 9.58 -2.81 -13.44
C ALA A 86 10.46 -3.77 -14.24
N MET A 87 10.74 -4.96 -13.70
CA MET A 87 11.49 -6.00 -14.41
C MET A 87 10.76 -6.47 -15.68
N ALA A 88 9.45 -6.71 -15.61
CA ALA A 88 8.65 -7.10 -16.77
C ALA A 88 8.63 -6.00 -17.84
N ALA A 89 8.53 -4.73 -17.43
CA ALA A 89 8.58 -3.59 -18.34
C ALA A 89 9.97 -3.40 -18.98
N ALA A 90 11.04 -3.64 -18.23
CA ALA A 90 12.39 -3.61 -18.77
C ALA A 90 12.59 -4.70 -19.84
N GLN A 91 12.15 -5.93 -19.56
CA GLN A 91 12.22 -7.03 -20.51
C GLN A 91 11.43 -6.73 -21.80
N SER A 92 10.21 -6.19 -21.68
CA SER A 92 9.43 -5.84 -22.87
C SER A 92 10.06 -4.70 -23.67
N PHE A 93 10.69 -3.73 -23.00
CA PHE A 93 11.42 -2.65 -23.66
C PHE A 93 12.65 -3.16 -24.42
N ASP A 94 13.43 -4.06 -23.82
CA ASP A 94 14.60 -4.65 -24.46
C ASP A 94 14.19 -5.48 -25.70
N GLU A 95 13.12 -6.27 -25.60
CA GLU A 95 12.57 -6.99 -26.75
C GLU A 95 12.11 -6.05 -27.88
N LEU A 96 11.42 -4.95 -27.54
CA LEU A 96 10.97 -3.98 -28.52
C LEU A 96 12.14 -3.28 -29.21
N THR A 97 13.17 -2.90 -28.45
CA THR A 97 14.40 -2.30 -28.98
C THR A 97 15.06 -3.25 -29.99
N ASN A 98 15.25 -4.52 -29.61
CA ASN A 98 15.85 -5.53 -30.50
C ASN A 98 15.03 -5.74 -31.79
N ARG A 99 13.70 -5.76 -31.69
CA ARG A 99 12.81 -5.89 -32.87
C ARG A 99 12.91 -4.67 -33.78
N LEU A 100 12.98 -3.47 -33.20
CA LEU A 100 13.09 -2.22 -33.95
C LEU A 100 14.44 -2.15 -34.67
N GLU A 101 15.54 -2.51 -34.01
CA GLU A 101 16.87 -2.59 -34.62
C GLU A 101 16.89 -3.58 -35.78
N ALA A 102 16.31 -4.78 -35.60
CA ALA A 102 16.21 -5.77 -36.67
C ALA A 102 15.36 -5.28 -37.86
N GLN A 103 14.24 -4.59 -37.60
CA GLN A 103 13.42 -3.99 -38.65
C GLN A 103 14.15 -2.88 -39.39
N ASN A 104 14.88 -2.01 -38.68
CA ASN A 104 15.67 -0.95 -39.32
C ASN A 104 16.76 -1.55 -40.21
N ALA A 105 17.49 -2.56 -39.72
CA ALA A 105 18.49 -3.25 -40.53
C ALA A 105 17.88 -3.90 -41.78
N ALA A 106 16.71 -4.54 -41.64
CA ALA A 106 16.00 -5.12 -42.78
C ALA A 106 15.58 -4.03 -43.79
N ASN A 107 15.01 -2.92 -43.32
CA ASN A 107 14.63 -1.79 -44.16
C ASN A 107 15.84 -1.18 -44.87
N ASP A 108 16.96 -0.99 -44.20
CA ASP A 108 18.19 -0.48 -44.81
C ASP A 108 18.67 -1.39 -45.94
N THR A 109 18.60 -2.72 -45.76
CA THR A 109 18.96 -3.66 -46.83
C THR A 109 17.98 -3.63 -48.00
N LEU A 110 16.69 -3.44 -47.74
CA LEU A 110 15.67 -3.33 -48.79
C LEU A 110 15.80 -2.02 -49.56
N SER A 111 16.02 -0.90 -48.86
CA SER A 111 16.27 0.41 -49.45
C SER A 111 17.48 0.38 -50.36
N LYS A 112 18.60 -0.19 -49.91
CA LYS A 112 19.81 -0.35 -50.74
C LYS A 112 19.54 -1.17 -52.00
N LYS A 113 18.84 -2.31 -51.87
CA LYS A 113 18.47 -3.13 -53.03
C LYS A 113 17.57 -2.37 -54.02
N LEU A 114 16.66 -1.55 -53.51
CA LEU A 114 15.77 -0.74 -54.34
C LEU A 114 16.56 0.36 -55.04
N GLU A 115 17.49 1.03 -54.34
CA GLU A 115 18.40 2.01 -54.94
C GLU A 115 19.28 1.38 -56.03
N ASP A 116 19.84 0.19 -55.78
CA ASP A 116 20.64 -0.57 -56.76
C ASP A 116 19.80 -0.94 -57.99
N ALA A 117 18.55 -1.38 -57.78
CA ALA A 117 17.62 -1.71 -58.86
C ALA A 117 17.26 -0.48 -59.70
N ILE A 118 16.98 0.67 -59.07
CA ILE A 118 16.74 1.94 -59.76
C ILE A 118 17.98 2.38 -60.55
N ALA A 119 19.18 2.26 -59.97
CA ALA A 119 20.42 2.64 -60.65
C ALA A 119 20.77 1.72 -61.83
N ALA A 120 20.39 0.45 -61.74
CA ALA A 120 20.53 -0.55 -62.80
C ALA A 120 19.46 -0.40 -63.90
N ASP A 121 18.29 0.13 -63.55
CA ASP A 121 17.21 0.45 -64.48
C ASP A 121 17.58 1.68 -65.34
N ARG A 122 18.26 1.42 -66.45
CA ARG A 122 18.65 2.40 -67.47
C ARG A 122 17.86 2.24 -68.77
N GLY A 123 16.75 1.50 -68.71
CA GLY A 123 15.88 1.28 -69.85
C GLY A 123 15.21 2.57 -70.30
N ASP A 124 14.97 2.70 -71.61
CA ASP A 124 14.16 3.79 -72.19
C ASP A 124 12.64 3.44 -72.13
N ASP A 125 12.32 2.42 -71.34
CA ASP A 125 11.01 1.79 -71.15
C ASP A 125 10.10 2.61 -70.23
N GLY A 126 10.64 3.66 -69.60
CA GLY A 126 9.95 4.52 -68.65
C GLY A 126 9.04 5.53 -69.35
N CYS A 127 7.72 5.40 -69.15
CA CYS A 127 6.69 6.41 -69.41
C CYS A 127 6.87 7.28 -70.68
N THR A 128 7.39 6.73 -71.77
CA THR A 128 7.33 7.38 -73.07
C THR A 128 5.93 7.21 -73.61
N TRP A 129 5.28 8.31 -73.97
CA TRP A 129 3.96 8.26 -74.61
C TRP A 129 4.11 7.46 -75.90
N SER A 130 3.42 6.33 -75.99
CA SER A 130 3.45 5.55 -77.22
C SER A 130 2.71 6.31 -78.32
N ALA A 131 2.99 5.96 -79.58
CA ALA A 131 2.27 6.56 -80.70
C ALA A 131 0.74 6.35 -80.58
N GLY A 132 0.30 5.22 -79.98
CA GLY A 132 -1.10 4.95 -79.70
C GLY A 132 -1.71 5.83 -78.61
N ASP A 133 -0.93 6.21 -77.59
CA ASP A 133 -1.39 7.13 -76.53
C ASP A 133 -1.59 8.55 -77.08
N LEU A 134 -0.70 8.97 -77.99
CA LEU A 134 -0.83 10.25 -78.71
C LEU A 134 -2.03 10.26 -79.65
N GLU A 135 -2.31 9.14 -80.31
CA GLU A 135 -3.45 9.01 -81.22
C GLU A 135 -4.79 9.02 -80.47
N TRP A 136 -4.86 8.39 -79.30
CA TRP A 136 -6.05 8.44 -78.43
C TRP A 136 -6.37 9.88 -77.96
N LEU A 137 -5.35 10.67 -77.59
CA LEU A 137 -5.51 12.08 -77.20
C LEU A 137 -5.94 13.01 -78.35
N GLN A 138 -5.76 12.60 -79.61
CA GLN A 138 -6.25 13.39 -80.75
C GLN A 138 -7.72 13.12 -81.09
N GLN A 139 -8.29 12.03 -80.59
CA GLN A 139 -9.65 11.57 -80.91
C GLN A 139 -10.68 11.89 -79.80
N HIS A 140 -10.25 12.35 -78.63
CA HIS A 140 -11.08 12.80 -77.50
C HIS A 140 -10.71 14.22 -77.08
#